data_AF-A0A951RST3-F1
#
_entry.id   AF-A0A951RST3-F1
#
_cell.length_a   1.000
_cell.length_b   1.000
_cell.length_c   1.000
_cell.angle_alpha   90.00
_cell.angle_beta   90.00
_cell.angle_gamma   90.00
#
_symmetry.space_group_name_H-M   'P 1'
#
loop_
_entity.id
_entity.type
_entity.pdbx_description
1 polymer ?
#
loop_
_entity_poly.entity_id
_entity_poly.type
_entity_poly.pdbx_seq_one_letter_code
_entity_poly.pdbx_strand_id
1 'polypeptide(L)'
;MIKKQLEHRIRTLEQGLDQFTGLEWVVNVGKLAEIKSVIFDLPEGAERTFETRISPEDLARLDGEIAVSLDHAPAADVRQKAFHSAYSTLRRWLDPNFPGLRPVGRHRPWPTD
;
A
#
# COMPACT_ATOMS: atom_id res chain seq x y z
N MET A 1 0.90 -13.79 6.72
CA MET A 1 -0.57 -13.67 6.45
C MET A 1 -0.94 -12.30 5.91
N ILE A 2 -0.39 -11.24 6.50
CA ILE A 2 -0.63 -9.84 6.14
C ILE A 2 -0.20 -9.46 4.71
N LYS A 3 0.83 -10.10 4.13
CA LYS A 3 1.25 -9.85 2.73
C LYS A 3 0.12 -10.10 1.72
N LYS A 4 -0.55 -11.25 1.81
CA LYS A 4 -1.69 -11.60 0.95
C LYS A 4 -2.87 -10.65 1.15
N GLN A 5 -3.07 -10.19 2.38
CA GLN A 5 -4.13 -9.24 2.74
C GLN A 5 -3.88 -7.84 2.16
N LEU A 6 -2.62 -7.37 2.17
CA LEU A 6 -2.22 -6.12 1.53
C LEU A 6 -2.30 -6.23 0.01
N GLU A 7 -1.84 -7.35 -0.57
CA GLU A 7 -1.97 -7.60 -2.01
C GLU A 7 -3.42 -7.57 -2.46
N HIS A 8 -4.31 -8.24 -1.72
CA HIS A 8 -5.74 -8.24 -2.00
C HIS A 8 -6.30 -6.81 -1.98
N ARG A 9 -5.98 -6.00 -0.97
CA ARG A 9 -6.42 -4.61 -0.87
C ARG A 9 -5.92 -3.74 -2.02
N ILE A 10 -4.68 -3.91 -2.45
CA ILE A 10 -4.16 -3.19 -3.62
C ILE A 10 -4.95 -3.58 -4.88
N ARG A 11 -5.20 -4.87 -5.11
CA ARG A 11 -6.01 -5.35 -6.23
C ARG A 11 -7.46 -4.85 -6.18
N THR A 12 -8.03 -4.72 -4.99
CA THR A 12 -9.36 -4.15 -4.80
C THR A 12 -9.38 -2.66 -5.10
N LEU A 13 -8.37 -1.91 -4.63
CA LEU A 13 -8.23 -0.48 -4.91
C LEU A 13 -8.05 -0.18 -6.41
N GLU A 14 -7.42 -1.08 -7.17
CA GLU A 14 -7.32 -0.96 -8.64
C GLU A 14 -8.66 -0.88 -9.36
N GLN A 15 -9.71 -1.50 -8.83
CA GLN A 15 -11.05 -1.39 -9.41
C GLN A 15 -11.55 0.07 -9.33
N GLY A 16 -11.05 0.83 -8.35
CA GLY A 16 -11.31 2.26 -8.21
C GLY A 16 -10.63 3.12 -9.28
N LEU A 17 -9.83 2.54 -10.19
CA LEU A 17 -9.27 3.27 -11.33
C LEU A 17 -10.33 3.68 -12.36
N ASP A 18 -11.46 2.96 -12.42
CA ASP A 18 -12.53 3.18 -13.40
C ASP A 18 -13.18 4.57 -13.28
N GLN A 19 -12.99 5.25 -12.14
CA GLN A 19 -13.49 6.61 -11.93
C GLN A 19 -12.57 7.71 -12.52
N PHE A 20 -11.37 7.36 -12.98
CA PHE A 20 -10.40 8.30 -13.54
C PHE A 20 -10.31 8.16 -15.05
N THR A 21 -9.96 9.25 -15.75
CA THR A 21 -9.78 9.24 -17.21
C THR A 21 -8.55 10.05 -17.62
N GLY A 22 -8.10 9.86 -18.87
CA GLY A 22 -6.99 10.62 -19.44
C GLY A 22 -5.69 10.48 -18.65
N LEU A 23 -4.98 11.60 -18.46
CA LEU A 23 -3.68 11.62 -17.78
C LEU A 23 -3.76 11.20 -16.32
N GLU A 24 -4.86 11.53 -15.64
CA GLU A 24 -5.06 11.18 -14.23
C GLU A 24 -5.13 9.66 -14.04
N TRP A 25 -5.81 8.96 -14.96
CA TRP A 25 -5.82 7.50 -14.98
C TRP A 25 -4.41 6.92 -15.13
N VAL A 26 -3.62 7.43 -16.08
CA VAL A 26 -2.25 6.97 -16.34
C VAL A 26 -1.37 7.14 -15.09
N VAL A 27 -1.47 8.28 -14.42
CA VAL A 27 -0.72 8.56 -13.19
C VAL A 27 -1.11 7.60 -12.07
N ASN A 28 -2.40 7.34 -11.88
CA ASN A 28 -2.88 6.46 -10.80
C ASN A 28 -2.57 4.98 -11.08
N VAL A 29 -2.55 4.54 -12.34
CA VAL A 29 -2.02 3.22 -12.71
C VAL A 29 -0.54 3.09 -12.34
N GLY A 30 0.28 4.09 -12.67
CA GLY A 30 1.70 4.09 -12.33
C GLY A 30 1.94 4.02 -10.81
N LYS A 31 1.18 4.78 -10.03
CA LYS A 31 1.19 4.74 -8.57
C LYS A 31 0.86 3.36 -8.01
N LEU A 32 -0.19 2.71 -8.51
CA LEU A 32 -0.58 1.37 -8.05
C LEU A 32 0.44 0.30 -8.47
N ALA A 33 1.04 0.41 -9.66
CA ALA A 33 2.11 -0.48 -10.10
C ALA A 33 3.34 -0.38 -9.19
N GLU A 34 3.69 0.83 -8.74
CA GLU A 34 4.82 1.07 -7.84
C GLU A 34 4.65 0.32 -6.51
N ILE A 35 3.49 0.47 -5.83
CA ILE A 35 3.24 -0.21 -4.55
C ILE A 35 3.10 -1.74 -4.71
N LYS A 36 2.61 -2.22 -5.87
CA LYS A 36 2.61 -3.65 -6.19
C LYS A 36 4.02 -4.21 -6.26
N SER A 37 4.94 -3.52 -6.94
CA SER A 37 6.34 -3.95 -7.03
C SER A 37 6.94 -4.14 -5.65
N VAL A 38 6.70 -3.19 -4.73
CA VAL A 38 7.21 -3.29 -3.36
C VAL A 38 6.71 -4.54 -2.65
N ILE A 39 5.42 -4.91 -2.80
CA ILE A 39 4.89 -6.14 -2.20
C ILE A 39 5.64 -7.39 -2.70
N PHE A 40 6.01 -7.44 -3.98
CA PHE A 40 6.80 -8.54 -4.51
C PHE A 40 8.19 -8.60 -3.88
N ASP A 41 8.83 -7.44 -3.70
CA ASP A 41 10.20 -7.29 -3.20
C ASP A 41 10.32 -7.24 -1.66
N LEU A 42 9.22 -7.45 -0.92
CA LEU A 42 9.24 -7.43 0.54
C LEU A 42 10.25 -8.46 1.11
N PRO A 43 11.13 -8.06 2.04
CA PRO A 43 12.10 -8.97 2.62
C PRO A 43 11.41 -10.06 3.45
N GLU A 44 12.07 -11.21 3.56
CA GLU A 44 11.63 -12.27 4.47
C GLU A 44 11.51 -11.73 5.90
N GLY A 45 10.38 -11.99 6.56
CA GLY A 45 10.10 -11.50 7.92
C GLY A 45 9.41 -10.13 7.99
N ALA A 46 9.23 -9.41 6.88
CA ALA A 46 8.45 -8.18 6.82
C ALA A 46 7.02 -8.33 7.40
N GLU A 47 6.45 -9.53 7.31
CA GLU A 47 5.13 -9.83 7.85
C GLU A 47 5.02 -9.51 9.36
N ARG A 48 6.05 -9.82 10.15
CA ARG A 48 6.05 -9.54 11.61
C ARG A 48 6.10 -8.05 11.89
N THR A 49 6.83 -7.29 11.07
CA THR A 49 6.86 -5.82 11.16
C THR A 49 5.47 -5.25 10.90
N PHE A 50 4.76 -5.74 9.87
CA PHE A 50 3.40 -5.29 9.60
C PHE A 50 2.42 -5.67 10.71
N GLU A 51 2.48 -6.90 11.22
CA GLU A 51 1.60 -7.39 12.31
C GLU A 51 1.78 -6.60 13.62
N THR A 52 2.98 -6.08 13.89
CA THR A 52 3.25 -5.30 15.10
C THR A 52 2.99 -3.81 14.95
N ARG A 53 3.01 -3.29 13.73
CA ARG A 53 2.94 -1.84 13.45
C ARG A 53 1.61 -1.38 12.88
N ILE A 54 0.86 -2.28 12.26
CA ILE A 54 -0.45 -1.96 11.68
C ILE A 54 -1.52 -2.47 12.64
N SER A 55 -2.28 -1.54 13.21
CA SER A 55 -3.39 -1.91 14.09
C SER A 55 -4.58 -2.45 13.28
N PRO A 56 -5.44 -3.30 13.89
CA PRO A 56 -6.70 -3.70 13.26
C PRO A 56 -7.60 -2.50 12.90
N GLU A 57 -7.56 -1.43 13.69
CA GLU A 57 -8.31 -0.20 13.42
C GLU A 57 -7.83 0.52 12.17
N ASP A 58 -6.51 0.56 11.94
CA ASP A 58 -5.95 1.15 10.74
C ASP A 58 -6.27 0.33 9.48
N LEU A 59 -6.33 -1.00 9.61
CA LEU A 59 -6.82 -1.88 8.54
C LEU A 59 -8.29 -1.62 8.23
N ALA A 60 -9.14 -1.53 9.26
CA ALA A 60 -10.56 -1.24 9.09
C ALA A 60 -10.79 0.14 8.44
N ARG A 61 -9.98 1.14 8.80
CA ARG A 61 -10.02 2.46 8.15
C ARG A 61 -9.65 2.37 6.67
N LEU A 62 -8.57 1.66 6.33
CA LEU A 62 -8.19 1.43 4.93
C LEU A 62 -9.30 0.72 4.16
N ASP A 63 -9.93 -0.30 4.74
CA ASP A 63 -11.03 -1.03 4.11
C ASP A 63 -12.24 -0.13 3.86
N GLY A 64 -12.54 0.78 4.80
CA GLY A 64 -13.58 1.81 4.61
C GLY A 64 -13.28 2.77 3.47
N GLU A 65 -12.04 3.27 3.36
CA GLU A 65 -11.61 4.16 2.27
C GLU A 65 -11.67 3.46 0.91
N ILE A 66 -11.24 2.19 0.84
CA ILE A 66 -11.37 1.38 -0.37
C ILE A 66 -12.84 1.22 -0.73
N ALA A 67 -13.71 0.88 0.22
CA ALA A 67 -15.14 0.72 -0.04
C ALA A 67 -15.79 2.01 -0.57
N VAL A 68 -15.49 3.16 0.05
CA VAL A 68 -15.98 4.48 -0.42
C VAL A 68 -15.47 4.80 -1.83
N SER A 69 -14.24 4.42 -2.15
CA SER A 69 -13.67 4.66 -3.50
C SER A 69 -14.35 3.85 -4.60
N LEU A 70 -14.96 2.71 -4.26
CA LEU A 70 -15.65 1.80 -5.18
C LEU A 70 -17.16 2.03 -5.24
N ASP A 71 -17.74 2.65 -4.22
CA ASP A 71 -19.18 2.91 -4.17
C ASP A 71 -19.61 3.89 -5.27
N HIS A 72 -20.73 3.63 -5.93
CA HIS A 72 -21.27 4.52 -6.95
C HIS A 72 -22.20 5.60 -6.40
N ALA A 73 -22.59 5.52 -5.12
CA ALA A 73 -23.49 6.48 -4.49
C ALA A 73 -22.86 7.85 -4.14
N PRO A 74 -21.63 7.94 -3.60
CA PRO A 74 -21.01 9.23 -3.29
C PRO A 74 -20.65 10.04 -4.53
N ALA A 75 -20.50 11.36 -4.35
CA ALA A 75 -20.01 12.25 -5.40
C ALA A 75 -18.59 11.83 -5.85
N ALA A 76 -18.29 12.05 -7.13
CA ALA A 76 -17.02 11.61 -7.72
C ALA A 76 -15.79 12.13 -6.97
N ASP A 77 -15.82 13.38 -6.50
CA ASP A 77 -14.71 13.97 -5.74
C ASP A 77 -14.49 13.27 -4.39
N VAL A 78 -15.55 12.81 -3.72
CA VAL A 78 -15.47 12.04 -2.47
C VAL A 78 -14.80 10.69 -2.72
N ARG A 79 -15.20 10.00 -3.79
CA ARG A 79 -14.62 8.70 -4.17
C ARG A 79 -13.14 8.80 -4.55
N GLN A 80 -12.78 9.85 -5.30
CA GLN A 80 -11.39 10.12 -5.67
C GLN A 80 -10.54 10.46 -4.45
N LYS A 81 -11.07 11.26 -3.51
CA LYS A 81 -10.40 11.53 -2.22
C LYS A 81 -10.17 10.25 -1.41
N ALA A 82 -11.18 9.38 -1.34
CA ALA A 82 -11.06 8.09 -0.66
C ALA A 82 -10.02 7.18 -1.33
N PHE A 83 -10.00 7.12 -2.67
CA PHE A 83 -8.97 6.41 -3.42
C PHE A 83 -7.56 6.91 -3.07
N HIS A 84 -7.35 8.24 -3.07
CA HIS A 84 -6.05 8.82 -2.73
C HIS A 84 -5.67 8.62 -1.26
N SER A 85 -6.64 8.63 -0.34
CA SER A 85 -6.45 8.31 1.08
C SER A 85 -5.99 6.86 1.27
N ALA A 86 -6.68 5.91 0.63
CA ALA A 86 -6.32 4.49 0.63
C ALA A 86 -4.93 4.25 0.03
N TYR A 87 -4.65 4.86 -1.14
CA TYR A 87 -3.34 4.79 -1.78
C TYR A 87 -2.23 5.33 -0.86
N SER A 88 -2.42 6.51 -0.27
CA SER A 88 -1.42 7.13 0.59
C SER A 88 -1.12 6.28 1.83
N THR A 89 -2.15 5.63 2.39
CA THR A 89 -2.02 4.70 3.52
C THR A 89 -1.18 3.49 3.13
N LEU A 90 -1.53 2.83 2.01
CA LEU A 90 -0.79 1.68 1.47
C LEU A 90 0.66 2.05 1.15
N ARG A 91 0.87 3.20 0.50
CA ARG A 91 2.19 3.71 0.16
C ARG A 91 3.05 3.94 1.39
N ARG A 92 2.49 4.53 2.46
CA ARG A 92 3.22 4.76 3.71
C ARG A 92 3.64 3.45 4.37
N TRP A 93 2.79 2.43 4.38
CA TRP A 93 3.14 1.12 4.94
C TRP A 93 4.19 0.39 4.11
N LEU A 94 4.13 0.54 2.80
CA LEU A 94 5.06 -0.06 1.85
C LEU A 94 6.24 0.88 1.51
N ASP A 95 6.50 1.90 2.32
CA ASP A 95 7.69 2.72 2.11
C ASP A 95 8.94 1.89 2.47
N PRO A 96 10.01 1.92 1.67
CA PRO A 96 11.26 1.23 2.02
C PRO A 96 11.87 1.69 3.36
N ASN A 97 11.56 2.92 3.79
CA ASN A 97 11.93 3.47 5.09
C ASN A 97 10.92 3.15 6.20
N PHE A 98 9.86 2.39 5.91
CA PHE A 98 8.93 1.95 6.94
C PHE A 98 9.72 1.17 8.02
N PRO A 99 9.56 1.52 9.31
CA PRO A 99 10.36 0.95 10.38
C PRO A 99 10.30 -0.57 10.37
N GLY A 100 11.41 -1.25 10.10
CA GLY A 100 11.51 -2.72 10.05
C GLY A 100 11.35 -3.36 8.66
N LEU A 101 11.24 -2.57 7.58
CA LEU A 101 11.35 -3.04 6.18
C LEU A 101 12.73 -2.83 5.55
N ARG A 102 13.65 -2.13 6.25
CA ARG A 102 15.04 -2.08 5.79
C ARG A 102 15.61 -3.48 5.74
N PRO A 103 16.29 -3.89 4.66
CA PRO A 103 17.18 -5.03 4.74
C PRO A 103 18.15 -4.72 5.88
N VAL A 104 18.26 -5.64 6.83
CA VAL A 104 19.33 -5.60 7.81
C VAL A 104 20.61 -5.62 6.99
N GLY A 105 21.21 -4.45 6.79
CA GLY A 105 22.49 -4.33 6.12
C GLY A 105 23.41 -5.31 6.81
N ARG A 106 23.91 -6.28 6.04
CA ARG A 106 25.04 -7.13 6.42
C ARG A 106 26.24 -6.21 6.68
N HIS A 107 26.28 -5.56 7.84
CA HIS A 107 27.54 -5.09 8.39
C HIS A 107 28.29 -6.33 8.85
N ARG A 108 28.95 -6.98 7.88
CA ARG A 108 30.13 -7.79 8.19
C ARG A 108 31.18 -6.77 8.65
N PRO A 109 31.63 -6.75 9.92
CA PRO A 109 32.87 -6.06 10.22
C PRO A 109 33.95 -6.72 9.37
N TRP A 110 34.64 -5.93 8.56
CA TRP A 110 35.89 -6.37 7.95
C TRP A 110 36.86 -6.71 9.08
N PRO A 111 37.48 -7.89 9.12
CA PRO A 111 38.59 -8.12 10.01
C PRO A 111 39.74 -7.25 9.49
N THR A 112 40.11 -6.23 10.27
CA THR A 112 41.43 -5.63 10.18
C THR A 112 42.37 -6.59 10.88
N ASP A 113 43.08 -7.40 10.10
CA ASP A 113 44.41 -7.91 10.47
C ASP A 113 45.43 -6.77 10.38
#